data_AF-A0A3D8QUR9-F1
#
_entry.id   AF-A0A3D8QUR9-F1
#
_cell.length_a   1.000
_cell.length_b   1.000
_cell.length_c   1.000
_cell.angle_alpha   90.00
_cell.angle_beta   90.00
_cell.angle_gamma   90.00
#
_symmetry.space_group_name_H-M   'P 1'
#
loop_
_entity.id
_entity.type
_entity.pdbx_description
1 polymer ?
#
loop_
_entity_poly.entity_id
_entity_poly.type
_entity_poly.pdbx_seq_one_letter_code
_entity_poly.pdbx_strand_id
1 'polypeptide(L)'
;MLGLAVQPPVRARPGMALYPPPVATLSSNVDMFDELSRIWVVATLVQHNGDVVADRVTGSLSDSAHPMPRALSTHREQAYFCFPNLVIRCPGTYRLRITMMRMDNASHTASPVRVEEQVETVTITVADVEYRQPKMTSAERSYLRALRSDGLNIPSPS
;
A
#
# COMPACT_ATOMS: atom_id res chain seq x y z
N MET A 1 -11.56 0.27 -8.94
CA MET A 1 -11.35 1.42 -8.04
C MET A 1 -10.36 1.06 -6.95
N LEU A 2 -9.21 1.72 -7.00
CA LEU A 2 -8.13 1.64 -6.03
C LEU A 2 -8.43 2.51 -4.81
N GLY A 3 -8.16 2.00 -3.62
CA GLY A 3 -8.36 2.69 -2.34
C GLY A 3 -7.32 2.31 -1.30
N LEU A 4 -7.41 2.92 -0.12
CA LEU A 4 -6.55 2.63 1.03
C LEU A 4 -7.40 2.13 2.21
N ALA A 5 -7.16 0.90 2.65
CA ALA A 5 -7.82 0.32 3.82
C ALA A 5 -7.06 0.60 5.12
N VAL A 6 -5.73 0.72 5.04
CA VAL A 6 -4.87 1.06 6.18
C VAL A 6 -3.92 2.15 5.74
N GLN A 7 -3.94 3.28 6.47
CA GLN A 7 -3.04 4.40 6.23
C GLN A 7 -1.69 4.16 6.93
N PRO A 8 -0.57 4.64 6.39
CA PRO A 8 0.67 4.75 7.17
C PRO A 8 0.48 5.69 8.36
N PRO A 9 1.37 5.64 9.35
CA PRO A 9 1.34 6.61 10.44
C PRO A 9 1.61 8.03 9.91
N VAL A 10 0.92 9.03 10.46
CA VAL A 10 1.19 10.45 10.15
C VAL A 10 2.57 10.92 10.63
N ARG A 11 3.21 10.16 11.53
CA ARG A 11 4.56 10.41 12.03
C ARG A 11 5.36 9.10 12.04
N ALA A 12 6.56 9.14 11.50
CA ALA A 12 7.47 7.99 11.48
C ALA A 12 8.89 8.41 11.88
N ARG A 13 9.71 7.42 12.26
CA ARG A 13 11.13 7.62 12.50
C ARG A 13 11.95 7.22 11.27
N PRO A 14 13.00 7.97 10.91
CA PRO A 14 13.92 7.56 9.86
C PRO A 14 14.46 6.14 10.10
N GLY A 15 14.51 5.32 9.06
CA GLY A 15 15.09 3.97 9.13
C GLY A 15 14.22 2.91 9.81
N MET A 16 13.06 3.29 10.35
CA MET A 16 12.08 2.36 10.93
C MET A 16 11.00 1.99 9.91
N ALA A 17 10.53 0.75 9.97
CA ALA A 17 9.38 0.31 9.17
C ALA A 17 8.12 1.11 9.56
N LEU A 18 7.34 1.50 8.57
CA LEU A 18 6.07 2.19 8.78
C LEU A 18 5.08 1.24 9.48
N TYR A 19 4.59 1.67 10.63
CA TYR A 19 3.55 0.95 11.35
C TYR A 19 2.42 1.90 11.79
N PRO A 20 1.16 1.60 11.47
CA PRO A 20 0.69 0.43 10.72
C PRO A 20 1.17 0.46 9.25
N PRO A 21 1.33 -0.72 8.60
CA PRO A 21 1.77 -0.74 7.23
C PRO A 21 0.65 -0.29 6.29
N PRO A 22 0.98 0.44 5.21
CA PRO A 22 0.01 0.77 4.18
C PRO A 22 -0.62 -0.49 3.59
N VAL A 23 -1.95 -0.47 3.47
CA VAL A 23 -2.71 -1.50 2.75
C VAL A 23 -3.62 -0.82 1.76
N ALA A 24 -3.42 -1.12 0.48
CA ALA A 24 -4.30 -0.71 -0.59
C ALA A 24 -5.34 -1.80 -0.90
N THR A 25 -6.48 -1.39 -1.42
CA THR A 25 -7.54 -2.28 -1.86
C THR A 25 -7.96 -1.95 -3.28
N LEU A 26 -8.37 -2.97 -4.01
CA LEU A 26 -8.98 -2.83 -5.32
C LEU A 26 -10.37 -3.43 -5.25
N SER A 27 -11.37 -2.65 -5.65
CA SER A 27 -12.74 -3.11 -5.80
C SER A 27 -13.19 -3.02 -7.25
N SER A 28 -13.83 -4.08 -7.72
CA SER A 28 -14.42 -4.18 -9.05
C SER A 28 -15.88 -4.62 -8.95
N ASN A 29 -16.69 -4.21 -9.93
CA ASN A 29 -18.06 -4.70 -10.11
C ASN A 29 -18.14 -5.87 -11.13
N VAL A 30 -17.00 -6.24 -11.71
CA VAL A 30 -16.83 -7.31 -12.69
C VAL A 30 -15.86 -8.34 -12.12
N ASP A 31 -16.04 -9.61 -12.50
CA ASP A 31 -15.11 -10.69 -12.16
C ASP A 31 -13.67 -10.31 -12.51
N MET A 32 -12.80 -10.32 -11.51
CA MET A 32 -11.43 -9.83 -11.59
C MET A 32 -10.42 -10.93 -11.27
N PHE A 33 -10.85 -12.10 -10.79
CA PHE A 33 -9.94 -13.15 -10.31
C PHE A 33 -8.96 -13.62 -11.38
N ASP A 34 -9.44 -13.78 -12.62
CA ASP A 34 -8.61 -14.17 -13.77
C ASP A 34 -7.64 -13.05 -14.21
N GLU A 35 -7.90 -11.80 -13.81
CA GLU A 35 -7.06 -10.64 -14.11
C GLU A 35 -6.06 -10.31 -12.99
N LEU A 36 -6.28 -10.79 -11.76
CA LEU A 36 -5.43 -10.44 -10.60
C LEU A 36 -3.96 -10.74 -10.83
N SER A 37 -3.65 -11.84 -11.53
CA SER A 37 -2.26 -12.22 -11.85
C SER A 37 -1.53 -11.20 -12.74
N ARG A 38 -2.27 -10.28 -13.36
CA ARG A 38 -1.76 -9.23 -14.24
C ARG A 38 -1.72 -7.86 -13.56
N ILE A 39 -2.18 -7.77 -12.30
CA ILE A 39 -2.30 -6.53 -11.57
C ILE A 39 -1.30 -6.52 -10.42
N TRP A 40 -0.55 -5.43 -10.33
CA TRP A 40 0.30 -5.14 -9.18
C TRP A 40 0.25 -3.65 -8.89
N VAL A 41 0.68 -3.27 -7.70
CA VAL A 41 0.84 -1.88 -7.32
C VAL A 41 2.28 -1.56 -7.02
N VAL A 42 2.65 -0.30 -7.20
CA VAL A 42 3.96 0.24 -6.82
C VAL A 42 3.76 1.41 -5.88
N ALA A 43 4.40 1.37 -4.72
CA ALA A 43 4.49 2.47 -3.78
C ALA A 43 5.70 3.35 -4.13
N THR A 44 5.44 4.61 -4.46
CA THR A 44 6.47 5.63 -4.67
C THR A 44 6.40 6.68 -3.58
N LEU A 45 7.56 7.13 -3.09
CA LEU A 45 7.64 8.19 -2.10
C LEU A 45 7.65 9.54 -2.82
N VAL A 46 6.75 10.42 -2.43
CA VAL A 46 6.52 11.72 -3.05
C VAL A 46 6.69 12.82 -2.00
N GLN A 47 7.37 13.90 -2.36
CA GLN A 47 7.49 15.10 -1.52
C GLN A 47 6.24 16.00 -1.65
N HIS A 48 6.12 16.98 -0.75
CA HIS A 48 5.00 17.93 -0.76
C HIS A 48 4.84 18.72 -2.07
N ASN A 49 5.92 18.89 -2.83
CA ASN A 49 5.95 19.58 -4.12
C ASN A 49 5.60 18.64 -5.31
N GLY A 50 5.36 17.35 -5.06
CA GLY A 50 5.05 16.35 -6.09
C GLY A 50 6.26 15.59 -6.62
N ASP A 51 7.48 15.91 -6.19
CA ASP A 51 8.69 15.24 -6.65
C ASP A 51 8.80 13.82 -6.10
N VAL A 52 9.18 12.88 -6.97
CA VAL A 52 9.44 11.49 -6.59
C VAL A 52 10.85 11.37 -6.04
N VAL A 53 10.98 10.82 -4.84
CA VAL A 53 12.25 10.62 -4.12
C VAL A 53 12.50 9.14 -3.86
N ALA A 54 12.73 8.41 -4.95
CA ALA A 54 12.84 6.94 -4.94
C ALA A 54 14.02 6.43 -4.07
N ASP A 55 15.09 7.21 -3.96
CA ASP A 55 16.27 6.87 -3.15
C ASP A 55 16.01 6.94 -1.64
N ARG A 56 14.91 7.53 -1.18
CA ARG A 56 14.63 7.73 0.26
C ARG A 56 13.72 6.68 0.86
N VAL A 57 13.17 5.78 0.05
CA VAL A 57 12.28 4.69 0.48
C VAL A 57 12.91 3.34 0.16
N THR A 58 12.77 2.38 1.08
CA THR A 58 13.29 1.01 0.92
C THR A 58 12.28 0.00 1.47
N GLY A 59 12.56 -1.30 1.29
CA GLY A 59 11.62 -2.38 1.58
C GLY A 59 10.98 -2.91 0.29
N SER A 60 9.85 -3.59 0.43
CA SER A 60 9.07 -4.05 -0.72
C SER A 60 8.26 -2.87 -1.27
N LEU A 61 8.69 -2.31 -2.40
CA LEU A 61 8.03 -1.16 -3.04
C LEU A 61 6.90 -1.57 -3.99
N SER A 62 6.71 -2.86 -4.23
CA SER A 62 5.63 -3.38 -5.05
C SER A 62 5.01 -4.61 -4.41
N ASP A 63 3.75 -4.83 -4.72
CA ASP A 63 3.02 -6.02 -4.31
C ASP A 63 2.04 -6.43 -5.41
N SER A 64 1.84 -7.74 -5.56
CA SER A 64 0.87 -8.32 -6.48
C SER A 64 -0.52 -8.32 -5.86
N ALA A 65 -1.56 -8.45 -6.68
CA ALA A 65 -2.92 -8.50 -6.16
C ALA A 65 -3.17 -9.82 -5.40
N HIS A 66 -3.65 -9.70 -4.17
CA HIS A 66 -4.09 -10.84 -3.35
C HIS A 66 -5.61 -10.86 -3.25
N PRO A 67 -6.28 -12.01 -3.42
CA PRO A 67 -7.71 -12.17 -3.14
C PRO A 67 -8.08 -11.63 -1.75
N MET A 68 -9.19 -10.90 -1.64
CA MET A 68 -9.65 -10.43 -0.33
C MET A 68 -10.04 -11.60 0.57
N PRO A 69 -9.56 -11.67 1.83
CA PRO A 69 -9.98 -12.71 2.75
C PRO A 69 -11.48 -12.66 3.00
N ARG A 70 -12.11 -13.84 3.15
CA ARG A 70 -13.57 -13.95 3.35
C ARG A 70 -14.10 -13.12 4.52
N ALA A 71 -13.29 -12.94 5.58
CA ALA A 71 -13.65 -12.15 6.75
C ALA A 71 -13.78 -10.64 6.47
N LEU A 72 -13.20 -10.16 5.38
CA LEU A 72 -13.21 -8.75 4.96
C LEU A 72 -14.03 -8.52 3.68
N SER A 73 -14.30 -9.57 2.92
CA SER A 73 -15.05 -9.50 1.66
C SER A 73 -16.50 -9.07 1.88
N THR A 74 -16.97 -8.11 1.08
CA THR A 74 -18.34 -7.56 1.14
C THR A 74 -19.22 -8.00 -0.03
N HIS A 75 -19.03 -9.21 -0.56
CA HIS A 75 -19.70 -9.75 -1.77
C HIS A 75 -19.31 -9.10 -3.11
N ARG A 76 -18.40 -8.12 -3.11
CA ARG A 76 -17.78 -7.60 -4.33
C ARG A 76 -16.44 -8.27 -4.57
N GLU A 77 -16.05 -8.32 -5.84
CA GLU A 77 -14.71 -8.70 -6.25
C GLU A 77 -13.70 -7.72 -5.71
N GLN A 78 -12.90 -8.20 -4.76
CA GLN A 78 -11.99 -7.39 -3.97
C GLN A 78 -10.62 -8.05 -3.91
N ALA A 79 -9.60 -7.23 -4.03
CA ALA A 79 -8.22 -7.60 -3.80
C ALA A 79 -7.56 -6.61 -2.84
N TYR A 80 -6.47 -7.04 -2.21
CA TYR A 80 -5.63 -6.17 -1.39
C TYR A 80 -4.17 -6.23 -1.84
N PHE A 81 -3.42 -5.22 -1.41
CA PHE A 81 -1.98 -5.10 -1.59
C PHE A 81 -1.39 -4.55 -0.30
N CYS A 82 -0.31 -5.13 0.21
CA CYS A 82 0.26 -4.77 1.50
C CYS A 82 1.75 -4.48 1.41
N PHE A 83 2.17 -3.46 2.16
CA PHE A 83 3.54 -3.00 2.20
C PHE A 83 4.11 -3.08 3.63
N PRO A 84 4.36 -4.29 4.16
CA PRO A 84 4.63 -4.52 5.59
C PRO A 84 6.00 -4.02 6.08
N ASN A 85 6.94 -3.78 5.17
CA ASN A 85 8.34 -3.49 5.46
C ASN A 85 8.84 -2.18 4.82
N LEU A 86 7.94 -1.26 4.48
CA LEU A 86 8.34 0.05 3.94
C LEU A 86 9.07 0.89 4.98
N VAL A 87 10.24 1.40 4.60
CA VAL A 87 11.10 2.23 5.45
C VAL A 87 11.42 3.53 4.71
N ILE A 88 11.20 4.66 5.37
CA ILE A 88 11.66 5.97 4.89
C ILE A 88 12.96 6.32 5.62
N ARG A 89 14.06 6.53 4.88
CA ARG A 89 15.41 6.64 5.44
C ARG A 89 15.80 8.04 5.88
N CYS A 90 15.17 9.06 5.32
CA CYS A 90 15.56 10.45 5.52
C CYS A 90 14.44 11.24 6.18
N PRO A 91 14.75 12.15 7.12
CA PRO A 91 13.79 13.13 7.62
C PRO A 91 13.12 13.93 6.51
N GLY A 92 11.89 14.37 6.74
CA GLY A 92 11.12 15.19 5.80
C GLY A 92 9.62 14.94 5.86
N THR A 93 8.90 15.56 4.94
CA THR A 93 7.45 15.46 4.82
C THR A 93 7.11 14.83 3.47
N TYR A 94 6.44 13.68 3.51
CA TYR A 94 6.20 12.84 2.34
C TYR A 94 4.76 12.35 2.26
N ARG A 95 4.39 11.81 1.11
CA ARG A 95 3.24 10.91 0.90
C ARG A 95 3.73 9.66 0.18
N LEU A 96 3.03 8.55 0.35
CA LEU A 96 3.17 7.40 -0.53
C LEU A 96 2.11 7.51 -1.62
N ARG A 97 2.53 7.43 -2.89
CA ARG A 97 1.63 7.27 -4.02
C ARG A 97 1.63 5.81 -4.42
N ILE A 98 0.47 5.16 -4.29
CA ILE A 98 0.26 3.79 -4.72
C ILE A 98 -0.28 3.84 -6.15
N THR A 99 0.48 3.31 -7.09
CA THR A 99 0.15 3.30 -8.51
C THR A 99 -0.21 1.88 -8.93
N MET A 100 -1.42 1.68 -9.44
CA MET A 100 -1.85 0.41 -10.00
C MET A 100 -1.33 0.25 -11.43
N MET A 101 -0.64 -0.86 -11.63
CA MET A 101 -0.09 -1.29 -12.90
C MET A 101 -0.84 -2.54 -13.37
N ARG A 102 -1.04 -2.63 -14.68
CA ARG A 102 -1.65 -3.79 -15.32
C ARG A 102 -0.81 -4.24 -16.51
N MET A 103 -0.56 -5.54 -16.60
CA MET A 103 0.08 -6.13 -17.78
C MET A 103 -0.92 -6.14 -18.94
N ASP A 104 -0.52 -5.56 -20.06
CA ASP A 104 -1.28 -5.60 -21.31
C ASP A 104 -0.69 -6.68 -22.20
N ASN A 105 -1.44 -7.76 -22.38
CA ASN A 105 -1.05 -8.90 -23.21
C ASN A 105 -1.51 -8.76 -24.67
N ALA A 106 -2.10 -7.61 -25.06
CA ALA A 106 -2.48 -7.39 -26.45
C ALA A 106 -1.24 -7.23 -27.33
N SER A 107 -1.16 -8.03 -28.41
CA SER A 107 -0.02 -8.11 -29.33
C SER A 107 0.30 -6.82 -30.12
N HIS A 108 -0.43 -5.73 -29.88
CA HIS A 108 -0.37 -4.50 -30.68
C HIS A 108 -0.10 -3.24 -29.88
N THR A 109 0.21 -3.33 -28.58
CA THR A 109 0.54 -2.15 -27.77
C THR A 109 2.03 -1.88 -27.73
N ALA A 110 2.39 -0.59 -27.69
CA ALA A 110 3.78 -0.15 -27.62
C ALA A 110 4.41 -0.35 -26.24
N SER A 111 3.61 -0.61 -25.19
CA SER A 111 4.06 -0.88 -23.83
C SER A 111 3.32 -2.10 -23.26
N PRO A 112 4.03 -3.10 -22.72
CA PRO A 112 3.42 -4.27 -22.08
C PRO A 112 2.79 -3.94 -20.72
N VAL A 113 2.92 -2.70 -20.24
CA VAL A 113 2.40 -2.25 -18.94
C VAL A 113 1.60 -0.96 -19.11
N ARG A 114 0.43 -0.91 -18.47
CA ARG A 114 -0.42 0.27 -18.35
C ARG A 114 -0.50 0.74 -16.91
N VAL A 115 -0.49 2.06 -16.73
CA VAL A 115 -0.85 2.72 -15.47
C VAL A 115 -2.35 2.97 -15.51
N GLU A 116 -3.08 2.44 -14.53
CA GLU A 116 -4.56 2.47 -14.52
C GLU A 116 -5.09 3.52 -13.52
N GLU A 117 -4.76 3.37 -12.24
CA GLU A 117 -5.26 4.23 -11.16
C GLU A 117 -4.13 4.57 -10.17
N GLN A 118 -4.27 5.71 -9.48
CA GLN A 118 -3.35 6.14 -8.42
C GLN A 118 -4.13 6.61 -7.19
N VAL A 119 -3.59 6.31 -6.01
CA VAL A 119 -4.09 6.83 -4.74
C VAL A 119 -2.93 7.28 -3.86
N GLU A 120 -3.09 8.38 -3.14
CA GLU A 120 -2.08 8.88 -2.23
C GLU A 120 -2.49 8.69 -0.77
N THR A 121 -1.50 8.40 0.08
CA THR A 121 -1.71 8.31 1.52
C THR A 121 -1.89 9.68 2.16
N VAL A 122 -2.24 9.66 3.43
CA VAL A 122 -2.01 10.82 4.32
C VAL A 122 -0.55 11.27 4.29
N THR A 123 -0.32 12.52 4.66
CA THR A 123 1.03 13.06 4.84
C THR A 123 1.74 12.36 6.00
N ILE A 124 2.98 11.95 5.77
CA ILE A 124 3.89 11.32 6.73
C ILE A 124 5.00 12.31 7.05
N THR A 125 5.10 12.72 8.32
CA THR A 125 6.24 13.47 8.82
C THR A 125 7.28 12.51 9.40
N VAL A 126 8.46 12.50 8.81
CA VAL A 126 9.59 11.67 9.24
C VAL A 126 10.58 12.55 9.98
N ALA A 127 10.80 12.28 11.27
CA ALA A 127 11.72 13.05 12.11
C ALA A 127 12.29 12.17 13.23
N ASP A 128 13.50 12.52 13.68
CA ASP A 128 14.20 11.82 14.77
C ASP A 128 13.79 12.41 16.13
N VAL A 129 12.53 12.19 16.50
CA VAL A 129 12.00 12.63 17.79
C VAL A 129 11.12 11.53 18.37
N GLU A 130 11.10 11.43 19.70
CA GLU A 130 10.17 10.55 20.38
C GLU A 130 8.72 11.04 20.19
N TYR A 131 7.94 10.26 19.44
CA TYR A 131 6.52 10.49 19.31
C TYR A 131 5.75 9.29 19.86
N ARG A 132 4.66 9.57 20.59
CA ARG A 132 3.62 8.57 20.76
C ARG A 132 3.03 8.29 19.39
N GLN A 133 3.18 7.06 18.91
CA GLN A 133 2.54 6.65 17.66
C GLN A 133 1.02 6.89 17.78
N PRO A 134 0.39 7.50 16.76
CA PRO A 134 -1.06 7.59 16.71
C PRO A 134 -1.66 6.19 16.86
N LYS A 135 -2.64 6.05 17.75
CA LYS A 135 -3.27 4.77 18.00
C LYS A 135 -4.08 4.38 16.76
N MET A 136 -3.63 3.33 16.07
CA MET A 136 -4.36 2.69 14.98
C MET A 136 -5.84 2.49 15.37
N THR A 137 -6.74 2.82 14.45
CA THR A 137 -8.18 2.72 14.68
C THR A 137 -8.59 1.27 14.98
N SER A 138 -9.77 1.07 15.57
CA SER A 138 -10.31 -0.28 15.78
C SER A 138 -10.52 -1.00 14.44
N ALA A 139 -10.95 -0.29 13.40
CA ALA A 139 -11.16 -0.83 12.07
C ALA A 139 -9.86 -1.35 11.45
N GLU A 140 -8.80 -0.53 11.42
CA GLU A 140 -7.48 -0.93 10.89
C GLU A 140 -6.89 -2.11 11.68
N ARG A 141 -7.05 -2.13 13.01
CA ARG A 141 -6.62 -3.26 13.85
C ARG A 141 -7.31 -4.56 13.48
N SER A 142 -8.62 -4.52 13.30
CA SER A 142 -9.40 -5.69 12.87
C SER A 142 -9.01 -6.12 11.46
N TYR A 143 -8.77 -5.15 10.57
CA TYR A 143 -8.36 -5.40 9.19
C TYR A 143 -7.01 -6.13 9.13
N LEU A 144 -5.97 -5.60 9.78
CA LEU A 144 -4.65 -6.24 9.83
C LEU A 144 -4.69 -7.62 10.51
N ARG A 145 -5.56 -7.82 11.51
CA ARG A 145 -5.73 -9.14 12.14
C ARG A 145 -6.31 -10.15 11.15
N ALA A 146 -7.29 -9.76 10.36
CA ALA A 146 -7.87 -10.63 9.34
C ALA A 146 -6.81 -11.01 8.28
N LEU A 147 -6.00 -10.04 7.80
CA LEU A 147 -4.90 -10.32 6.88
C LEU A 147 -3.84 -11.26 7.46
N ARG A 148 -3.46 -11.08 8.74
CA ARG A 148 -2.53 -12.01 9.43
C ARG A 148 -3.09 -13.42 9.52
N SER A 149 -4.40 -13.54 9.74
CA SER A 149 -5.07 -14.84 9.82
C SER A 149 -5.10 -15.56 8.47
N ASP A 150 -4.97 -14.80 7.37
CA ASP A 150 -4.87 -15.29 6.00
C ASP A 150 -3.42 -15.67 5.60
N GLY A 151 -2.47 -15.58 6.54
CA GLY A 151 -1.08 -15.99 6.34
C GLY A 151 -0.11 -14.85 6.00
N LEU A 152 -0.59 -13.60 5.93
CA LEU A 152 0.29 -12.47 5.65
C LEU A 152 1.19 -12.13 6.84
N ASN A 153 2.50 -12.06 6.61
CA ASN A 153 3.48 -11.72 7.64
C ASN A 153 3.54 -10.21 7.89
N ILE A 154 2.59 -9.71 8.69
CA ILE A 154 2.53 -8.31 9.12
C ILE A 154 3.21 -8.19 10.49
N PRO A 155 4.28 -7.39 10.63
CA PRO A 155 4.95 -7.15 11.92
C PRO A 155 3.98 -6.68 12.99
N SER A 156 4.22 -7.05 14.25
CA SER A 156 3.49 -6.48 15.40
C SER A 156 4.01 -5.07 15.72
N PRO A 157 3.21 -4.19 16.35
CA PRO A 157 3.73 -2.92 16.83
C PRO A 157 4.88 -3.18 17.81
N SER A 158 6.03 -2.54 17.56
CA SER A 158 7.16 -2.46 18.49
C SER A 158 6.84 -1.55 19.67
#